data_AF-A0A963SQ68-F1
#
_entry.id   AF-A0A963SQ68-F1
#
_cell.length_a   1.000
_cell.length_b   1.000
_cell.length_c   1.000
_cell.angle_alpha   90.00
_cell.angle_beta   90.00
_cell.angle_gamma   90.00
#
_symmetry.space_group_name_H-M   'P 1'
#
loop_
_entity.id
_entity.type
_entity.pdbx_description
1 polymer ?
#
loop_
_entity_poly.entity_id
_entity_poly.type
_entity_poly.pdbx_seq_one_letter_code
_entity_poly.pdbx_strand_id
1 'polypeptide(L)' 'MAMRHFLDLSDAGGHAIAAMINNAQDRKAARVNWPKGQADTDAPLAGHTLAMIFEKNSTRTRVSFDMAMRQLGG' A
#
# COMPACT_ATOMS: atom_id res chain seq x y z
N MET A 1 3.23 -21.00 5.06
CA MET A 1 4.32 -20.05 5.35
C MET A 1 3.87 -19.14 6.49
N ALA A 2 4.79 -18.72 7.36
CA ALA A 2 4.49 -17.71 8.36
C ALA A 2 4.13 -16.36 7.70
N MET A 3 3.28 -15.56 8.35
CA MET A 3 2.96 -14.21 7.88
C MET A 3 4.21 -13.34 7.93
N ARG A 4 4.49 -12.60 6.84
CA ARG A 4 5.63 -11.67 6.79
C ARG A 4 5.16 -10.29 7.22
N HIS A 5 5.70 -9.80 8.34
CA HIS A 5 5.45 -8.45 8.84
C HIS A 5 6.46 -7.44 8.27
N PHE A 6 6.10 -6.16 8.27
CA PHE A 6 6.98 -5.05 7.89
C PHE A 6 7.08 -4.09 9.08
N LEU A 7 8.03 -4.36 9.97
CA LEU A 7 8.22 -3.62 11.23
C LEU A 7 9.44 -2.71 11.16
N ASP A 8 10.54 -3.21 10.59
CA ASP A 8 11.78 -2.45 10.33
C ASP A 8 12.22 -2.61 8.87
N LEU A 9 12.90 -1.60 8.33
CA LEU A 9 13.44 -1.64 6.96
C LEU A 9 14.53 -2.70 6.81
N SER A 10 15.33 -2.92 7.86
CA SER A 10 16.42 -3.89 7.87
C SER A 10 15.93 -5.34 7.75
N ASP A 11 14.72 -5.63 8.26
CA ASP A 11 14.11 -6.96 8.19
C ASP A 11 13.67 -7.35 6.78
N ALA A 12 13.39 -6.37 5.91
CA ALA A 12 12.90 -6.62 4.56
C ALA A 12 14.02 -7.03 3.59
N GLY A 13 15.24 -6.54 3.80
CA GLY A 13 16.38 -6.75 2.90
C GLY A 13 16.31 -5.91 1.61
N GLY A 14 17.49 -5.59 1.05
CA GLY A 14 17.60 -4.63 -0.06
C GLY A 14 16.81 -5.00 -1.32
N HIS A 15 16.77 -6.28 -1.68
CA HIS A 15 16.01 -6.75 -2.85
C HIS A 15 14.49 -6.56 -2.67
N ALA A 16 13.96 -6.82 -1.47
CA ALA A 16 12.53 -6.64 -1.23
C ALA A 16 12.15 -5.16 -1.23
N ILE A 17 12.98 -4.30 -0.63
CA ILE A 17 12.78 -2.84 -0.65
C ILE A 17 12.82 -2.31 -2.09
N ALA A 18 13.80 -2.73 -2.89
CA ALA A 18 13.88 -2.36 -4.30
C ALA A 18 12.63 -2.79 -5.07
N ALA A 19 12.13 -4.01 -4.84
CA ALA A 19 10.89 -4.49 -5.45
C ALA A 19 9.66 -3.66 -5.04
N MET A 20 9.54 -3.27 -3.76
CA MET A 20 8.46 -2.39 -3.29
C MET A 20 8.50 -1.02 -3.96
N ILE A 21 9.69 -0.43 -4.09
CA ILE A 21 9.87 0.88 -4.74
C ILE A 21 9.52 0.80 -6.23
N ASN A 22 10.00 -0.23 -6.93
CA ASN A 22 9.67 -0.43 -8.35
C ASN A 22 8.17 -0.58 -8.55
N ASN A 23 7.49 -1.39 -7.73
CA ASN A 23 6.03 -1.53 -7.80
C ASN A 23 5.30 -0.20 -7.55
N ALA A 24 5.77 0.60 -6.59
CA ALA A 24 5.20 1.92 -6.32
C ALA A 24 5.38 2.89 -7.50
N GLN A 25 6.51 2.83 -8.21
CA GLN A 25 6.76 3.62 -9.42
C GLN A 25 5.84 3.19 -10.57
N ASP A 26 5.71 1.88 -10.81
CA ASP A 26 4.86 1.31 -11.85
C ASP A 26 3.39 1.72 -11.65
N ARG A 27 2.87 1.56 -10.42
CA ARG A 27 1.50 1.96 -10.08
C ARG A 27 1.30 3.46 -10.21
N LYS A 28 2.28 4.28 -9.81
CA LYS A 28 2.21 5.74 -9.97
C LYS A 28 2.13 6.13 -11.45
N ALA A 29 2.94 5.50 -12.31
CA ALA A 29 2.93 5.74 -13.74
C ALA A 29 1.59 5.34 -14.38
N ALA A 30 1.05 4.17 -14.01
CA ALA A 30 -0.24 3.69 -14.50
C ALA A 30 -1.41 4.61 -14.14
N ARG A 31 -1.34 5.29 -12.99
CA ARG A 31 -2.43 6.15 -12.45
C ARG A 31 -2.34 7.62 -12.86
N VAL A 32 -1.42 8.02 -13.74
CA VAL A 32 -1.10 9.44 -13.98
C VAL A 32 -2.32 10.28 -14.38
N ASN A 33 -3.24 9.71 -15.15
CA ASN A 33 -4.46 10.38 -15.64
C ASN A 33 -5.74 9.91 -14.93
N TRP A 34 -5.62 9.27 -13.77
CA TRP A 34 -6.76 8.72 -13.06
C TRP A 34 -7.24 9.63 -11.91
N PRO A 35 -8.55 9.63 -11.60
CA PRO A 35 -9.04 10.10 -10.32
C PRO A 35 -8.34 9.39 -9.17
N LYS A 36 -8.00 10.11 -8.09
CA LYS A 36 -7.21 9.56 -6.99
C LYS A 36 -7.87 8.40 -6.22
N GLY A 37 -9.19 8.23 -6.32
CA GLY A 37 -9.93 7.15 -5.67
C GLY A 37 -10.29 5.97 -6.58
N GLN A 38 -9.83 5.96 -7.83
CA GLN A 38 -10.10 4.84 -8.74
C GLN A 38 -9.32 3.60 -8.28
N ALA A 39 -10.00 2.46 -8.24
CA ALA A 39 -9.36 1.17 -7.99
C ALA A 39 -8.51 0.73 -9.18
N ASP A 40 -7.36 0.12 -8.89
CA ASP A 40 -6.48 -0.47 -9.88
C ASP A 40 -7.16 -1.65 -10.57
N THR A 41 -6.83 -1.84 -11.85
CA THR A 41 -7.43 -2.91 -12.67
C THR A 41 -7.12 -4.31 -12.14
N ASP A 42 -5.99 -4.49 -11.45
CA ASP A 42 -5.60 -5.76 -10.83
C ASP A 42 -6.19 -5.97 -9.43
N ALA A 43 -6.70 -4.91 -8.78
CA ALA A 43 -7.38 -4.91 -7.48
C ALA A 43 -6.86 -5.99 -6.49
N PRO A 44 -5.56 -6.01 -6.15
CA PRO A 44 -4.94 -7.15 -5.49
C PRO A 44 -5.42 -7.38 -4.05
N LEU A 45 -6.10 -6.40 -3.45
CA LEU A 45 -6.69 -6.49 -2.11
C LEU A 45 -8.22 -6.61 -2.15
N ALA A 46 -8.80 -6.94 -3.31
CA ALA A 46 -10.23 -7.22 -3.42
C ALA A 46 -10.72 -8.21 -2.35
N GLY A 47 -11.79 -7.84 -1.65
CA GLY A 47 -12.39 -8.65 -0.57
C GLY A 47 -11.59 -8.68 0.74
N HIS A 48 -10.49 -7.92 0.85
CA HIS A 48 -9.74 -7.77 2.09
C HIS A 48 -10.16 -6.48 2.80
N THR A 49 -9.90 -6.40 4.10
CA THR A 49 -10.14 -5.20 4.92
C THR A 49 -8.93 -4.94 5.81
N LEU A 50 -8.53 -3.68 5.93
CA LEU A 50 -7.42 -3.27 6.80
C LEU A 50 -7.93 -2.67 8.11
N ALA A 51 -7.55 -3.29 9.23
CA ALA A 51 -7.68 -2.66 10.54
C ALA A 51 -6.49 -1.71 10.77
N MET A 52 -6.76 -0.45 11.12
CA MET A 52 -5.74 0.54 11.46
C MET A 52 -5.84 0.96 12.92
N ILE A 53 -4.76 0.77 13.68
CA ILE A 53 -4.68 1.11 15.10
C ILE A 53 -3.73 2.31 15.26
N PHE A 54 -4.20 3.39 15.90
CA PHE A 54 -3.42 4.60 16.13
C PHE A 54 -3.53 5.05 17.59
N GLU A 55 -2.42 5.08 18.31
CA GLU A 55 -2.34 5.65 19.67
C GLU A 55 -2.09 7.17 19.67
N LYS A 56 -1.60 7.71 18.55
CA LYS A 56 -1.33 9.13 18.33
C LYS A 56 -1.98 9.59 17.05
N ASN A 57 -2.41 10.85 17.02
CA ASN A 57 -2.98 11.44 15.82
C ASN A 57 -1.94 11.51 14.69
N SER A 58 -2.26 10.92 13.54
CA SER A 58 -1.46 11.02 12.31
C SER A 58 -2.33 11.04 11.06
N THR A 59 -2.58 12.25 10.52
CA THR A 59 -3.40 12.43 9.31
C THR A 59 -2.76 11.83 8.08
N ARG A 60 -1.45 12.05 7.88
CA ARG A 60 -0.75 11.56 6.67
C ARG A 60 -0.77 10.04 6.61
N THR A 61 -0.43 9.36 7.71
CA THR A 61 -0.42 7.89 7.76
C THR A 61 -1.83 7.34 7.53
N ARG A 62 -2.83 7.83 8.27
CA ARG A 62 -4.22 7.36 8.12
C ARG A 62 -4.72 7.51 6.69
N VAL A 63 -4.59 8.70 6.10
CA VAL A 63 -5.09 8.98 4.75
C VAL A 63 -4.34 8.16 3.70
N SER A 64 -3.03 7.98 3.84
CA SER A 64 -2.24 7.18 2.88
C SER A 64 -2.63 5.71 2.87
N PHE A 65 -2.80 5.09 4.04
CA PHE A 65 -3.23 3.68 4.12
C PHE A 65 -4.68 3.48 3.65
N ASP A 66 -5.57 4.38 4.05
CA ASP A 66 -6.98 4.39 3.63
C ASP A 66 -7.14 4.56 2.10
N MET A 67 -6.36 5.47 1.50
CA MET A 67 -6.34 5.64 0.04
C MET A 67 -5.74 4.43 -0.67
N ALA A 68 -4.66 3.86 -0.14
CA ALA A 68 -4.03 2.68 -0.72
C ALA A 68 -4.97 1.47 -0.72
N MET A 69 -5.72 1.23 0.36
CA MET A 69 -6.71 0.14 0.42
C MET A 69 -7.79 0.29 -0.66
N ARG A 70 -8.38 1.48 -0.80
CA ARG A 70 -9.38 1.73 -1.85
C ARG A 70 -8.81 1.57 -3.25
N GLN A 71 -7.62 2.11 -3.50
CA GLN A 71 -6.95 1.99 -4.79
C GLN A 71 -6.57 0.55 -5.12
N LEU A 72 -6.33 -0.30 -4.12
CA LEU A 72 -5.99 -1.71 -4.32
C LEU A 72 -7.23 -2.63 -4.22
N GLY A 73 -8.43 -2.07 -4.06
CA GLY A 73 -9.71 -2.78 -4.12
C GLY A 73 -10.25 -3.35 -2.81
N GLY A 74 -9.64 -3.03 -1.66
CA GLY A 74 -10.13 -3.46 -0.33
C GLY A 74 -10.71 -2.32 0.51
#